data_AF-A0A844WXN5-F1
#
_entry.id   AF-A0A844WXN5-F1
#
_cell.length_a   1.000
_cell.length_b   1.000
_cell.length_c   1.000
_cell.angle_alpha   90.00
_cell.angle_beta   90.00
_cell.angle_gamma   90.00
#
_symmetry.space_group_name_H-M   'P 1'
#
loop_
_entity.id
_entity.type
_entity.pdbx_description
1 polymer ?
#
loop_
_entity_poly.entity_id
_entity_poly.type
_entity_poly.pdbx_seq_one_letter_code
_entity_poly.pdbx_strand_id
1 'polypeptide(L)'
;MLGLLLLSSSWNVQAQAGNRSDAIMIPADPIVLFATPTLSPYYIYNEGVNDLKPEPTAPEFVYNTGFFAQPHPLYAFNFPTTGADGVFFDLVLEENANDLTWQSDAHEGITATVTNIPRSDSWFYEACSTLESFIPSCSTRTVLEKSTFIRVILTGPSANYTQKNSNNPSLVHRPHLPQTFELVGRNRHGAEVVKYGFVLKQWFVHRGDKTGNQSEQAAWCNAIGYRMPRVKELTNAKCGVGNPRYDDFPCRNGIDGASPQSRKNSLQRNIGAGFVTEWGTLTMYRSADFARRSEYWTSDSDFFVESDNGRVKNLNSSWVSSSNYGICVYP
;
A
#
# COMPACT_ATOMS: atom_id res chain seq x y z
N MET A 1 28.69 -15.57 -31.67
CA MET A 1 29.01 -16.99 -31.39
C MET A 1 29.81 -17.01 -30.09
N LEU A 2 29.16 -17.23 -28.96
CA LEU A 2 29.78 -17.41 -27.64
C LEU A 2 28.93 -18.44 -26.91
N GLY A 3 29.50 -19.62 -26.72
CA GLY A 3 28.82 -20.80 -26.17
C GLY A 3 28.69 -20.73 -24.66
N LEU A 4 27.48 -20.97 -24.16
CA LEU A 4 27.23 -21.31 -22.77
C LEU A 4 27.71 -22.76 -22.52
N LEU A 5 28.61 -22.93 -21.55
CA LEU A 5 28.93 -24.22 -20.96
C LEU A 5 27.75 -24.68 -20.08
N LEU A 6 27.03 -25.70 -20.56
CA LEU A 6 26.09 -26.48 -19.75
C LEU A 6 26.90 -27.43 -18.85
N LEU A 7 26.92 -27.17 -17.55
CA LEU A 7 27.32 -28.15 -16.55
C LEU A 7 26.12 -29.06 -16.28
N SER A 8 26.04 -30.18 -17.00
CA SER A 8 25.13 -31.28 -16.67
C SER A 8 25.71 -32.04 -15.47
N SER A 9 25.15 -31.84 -14.28
CA SER A 9 25.37 -32.75 -13.16
C SER A 9 24.56 -34.02 -13.37
N SER A 10 25.17 -35.03 -13.99
CA SER A 10 24.67 -36.40 -14.07
C SER A 10 24.87 -37.10 -12.72
N TRP A 11 23.77 -37.35 -12.01
CA TRP A 11 23.78 -38.18 -10.81
C TRP A 11 23.73 -39.65 -11.23
N ASN A 12 24.90 -40.28 -11.38
CA ASN A 12 25.00 -41.73 -11.40
C ASN A 12 24.95 -42.24 -9.95
N VAL A 13 23.82 -42.80 -9.54
CA VAL A 13 23.74 -43.58 -8.30
C VAL A 13 23.68 -45.06 -8.69
N GLN A 14 24.82 -45.74 -8.63
CA GLN A 14 24.85 -47.20 -8.54
C GLN A 14 24.30 -47.60 -7.17
N ALA A 15 23.18 -48.31 -7.18
CA ALA A 15 22.59 -48.85 -5.96
C ALA A 15 23.45 -50.02 -5.44
N GLN A 16 24.16 -49.80 -4.34
CA GLN A 16 24.68 -50.86 -3.49
C GLN A 16 23.82 -50.91 -2.23
N ALA A 17 23.27 -52.09 -1.97
CA ALA A 17 22.35 -52.36 -0.87
C ALA A 17 23.00 -52.13 0.51
N GLY A 18 22.29 -51.45 1.41
CA GLY A 18 22.56 -51.50 2.85
C GLY A 18 22.95 -50.19 3.53
N ASN A 19 22.02 -49.23 3.62
CA ASN A 19 21.73 -48.42 4.82
C ASN A 19 20.66 -47.39 4.46
N ARG A 20 19.50 -47.42 5.15
CA ARG A 20 18.52 -46.34 5.07
C ARG A 20 19.14 -45.09 5.70
N SER A 21 19.76 -44.26 4.87
CA SER A 21 19.93 -42.86 5.19
C SER A 21 18.59 -42.20 4.85
N ASP A 22 17.68 -42.17 5.82
CA ASP A 22 16.51 -41.29 5.71
C ASP A 22 17.07 -39.86 5.66
N ALA A 23 17.13 -39.28 4.47
CA ALA A 23 17.52 -37.90 4.30
C ALA A 23 16.50 -37.04 5.05
N ILE A 24 16.90 -36.44 6.17
CA ILE A 24 16.11 -35.43 6.87
C ILE A 24 16.13 -34.20 5.97
N MET A 25 15.13 -34.06 5.10
CA MET A 25 14.86 -32.77 4.47
C MET A 25 14.32 -31.85 5.56
N ILE A 26 15.16 -30.91 6.01
CA ILE A 26 14.69 -29.79 6.83
C ILE A 26 13.75 -28.98 5.92
N PRO A 27 12.49 -28.70 6.35
CA PRO A 27 11.61 -27.83 5.58
C PRO A 27 12.32 -26.48 5.36
N ALA A 28 12.21 -25.93 4.15
CA ALA A 28 12.74 -24.60 3.88
C ALA A 28 12.04 -23.57 4.79
N ASP A 29 12.79 -22.55 5.18
CA ASP A 29 12.23 -21.44 5.95
C ASP A 29 11.17 -20.70 5.11
N PRO A 30 10.05 -20.25 5.72
CA PRO A 30 9.00 -19.56 4.98
C PRO A 30 9.50 -18.27 4.33
N ILE A 31 9.07 -18.01 3.09
CA ILE A 31 9.43 -16.80 2.34
C ILE A 31 8.20 -15.90 2.19
N VAL A 32 8.38 -14.61 2.46
CA VAL A 32 7.38 -13.58 2.12
C VAL A 32 7.53 -13.27 0.63
N LEU A 33 6.47 -13.48 -0.14
CA LEU A 33 6.44 -13.19 -1.56
C LEU A 33 6.00 -11.76 -1.83
N PHE A 34 4.92 -11.35 -1.17
CA PHE A 34 4.25 -10.07 -1.44
C PHE A 34 3.84 -9.35 -0.16
N ALA A 35 3.82 -8.03 -0.23
CA ALA A 35 3.06 -7.16 0.66
C ALA A 35 1.89 -6.54 -0.11
N THR A 36 0.70 -6.73 0.41
CA THR A 36 -0.56 -6.52 -0.31
C THR A 36 -1.37 -5.43 0.39
N PRO A 37 -1.37 -4.18 -0.11
CA PRO A 37 -2.35 -3.19 0.27
C PRO A 37 -3.68 -3.45 -0.46
N THR A 38 -4.61 -2.51 -0.41
CA THR A 38 -5.85 -2.60 -1.21
C THR A 38 -5.52 -2.81 -2.68
N LEU A 39 -6.01 -3.93 -3.21
CA LEU A 39 -5.77 -4.34 -4.59
C LEU A 39 -6.78 -3.76 -5.56
N SER A 40 -7.92 -3.26 -5.06
CA SER A 40 -8.91 -2.58 -5.90
C SER A 40 -8.37 -1.23 -6.36
N PRO A 41 -8.17 -1.03 -7.68
CA PRO A 41 -7.94 0.30 -8.23
C PRO A 41 -9.26 0.93 -8.71
N TYR A 42 -10.41 0.24 -8.56
CA TYR A 42 -11.61 0.56 -9.33
C TYR A 42 -12.88 0.36 -8.50
N TYR A 43 -13.47 1.47 -8.05
CA TYR A 43 -14.91 1.52 -7.88
C TYR A 43 -15.55 1.34 -9.26
N ILE A 44 -16.16 0.18 -9.50
CA ILE A 44 -16.91 -0.13 -10.72
C ILE A 44 -18.20 0.71 -10.70
N TYR A 45 -18.12 1.97 -11.09
CA TYR A 45 -19.29 2.73 -11.53
C TYR A 45 -19.13 3.06 -13.01
N ASN A 46 -19.90 2.34 -13.83
CA ASN A 46 -20.39 2.74 -15.15
C ASN A 46 -19.42 2.90 -16.34
N GLU A 47 -18.13 2.57 -16.24
CA GLU A 47 -17.29 2.48 -17.45
C GLU A 47 -17.27 1.06 -18.03
N GLY A 48 -17.52 0.98 -19.34
CA GLY A 48 -17.76 -0.28 -20.05
C GLY A 48 -16.59 -1.26 -19.98
N VAL A 49 -16.93 -2.55 -20.08
CA VAL A 49 -16.09 -3.75 -19.97
C VAL A 49 -14.79 -3.75 -20.81
N ASN A 50 -14.67 -2.86 -21.79
CA ASN A 50 -13.57 -2.87 -22.78
C ASN A 50 -12.30 -2.09 -22.35
N ASP A 51 -12.34 -1.31 -21.26
CA ASP A 51 -11.20 -0.53 -20.75
C ASP A 51 -10.52 -1.17 -19.51
N LEU A 52 -10.91 -2.39 -19.13
CA LEU A 52 -10.32 -3.22 -18.05
C LEU A 52 -8.94 -3.77 -18.40
N LYS A 53 -8.05 -2.96 -18.97
CA LYS A 53 -6.64 -3.34 -19.07
C LYS A 53 -5.97 -2.94 -17.76
N PRO A 54 -5.22 -3.84 -17.09
CA PRO A 54 -4.33 -3.43 -16.02
C PRO A 54 -3.45 -2.30 -16.58
N GLU A 55 -3.66 -1.08 -16.11
CA GLU A 55 -2.70 0.00 -16.34
C GLU A 55 -1.33 -0.56 -15.93
N PRO A 56 -0.26 -0.34 -16.72
CA PRO A 56 1.03 -0.93 -16.43
C PRO A 56 1.41 -0.59 -15.00
N THR A 57 1.48 -1.58 -14.14
CA THR A 57 1.90 -1.38 -12.76
C THR A 57 3.41 -1.15 -12.76
N ALA A 58 3.96 -0.59 -11.68
CA ALA A 58 5.40 -0.62 -11.53
C ALA A 58 5.91 -2.07 -11.61
N PRO A 59 7.14 -2.31 -12.10
CA PRO A 59 7.70 -3.66 -12.22
C PRO A 59 7.61 -4.47 -10.91
N GLU A 60 7.64 -3.78 -9.77
CA GLU A 60 7.56 -4.37 -8.43
C GLU A 60 6.14 -4.75 -7.98
N PHE A 61 5.07 -4.36 -8.70
CA PHE A 61 3.69 -4.66 -8.32
C PHE A 61 3.05 -5.66 -9.28
N VAL A 62 2.62 -6.80 -8.71
CA VAL A 62 1.87 -7.82 -9.43
C VAL A 62 0.38 -7.56 -9.26
N TYR A 63 -0.30 -7.37 -10.39
CA TYR A 63 -1.75 -7.14 -10.42
C TYR A 63 -2.53 -8.21 -9.65
N ASN A 64 -3.50 -7.79 -8.84
CA ASN A 64 -4.27 -8.63 -7.91
C ASN A 64 -3.42 -9.45 -6.91
N THR A 65 -2.17 -9.05 -6.66
CA THR A 65 -1.32 -9.77 -5.70
C THR A 65 -0.64 -8.82 -4.72
N GLY A 66 0.12 -7.81 -5.17
CA GLY A 66 0.79 -6.86 -4.29
C GLY A 66 2.21 -6.53 -4.75
N PHE A 67 2.97 -5.87 -3.87
CA PHE A 67 4.36 -5.50 -4.08
C PHE A 67 5.30 -6.66 -3.72
N PHE A 68 6.30 -6.94 -4.55
CA PHE A 68 7.33 -7.94 -4.22
C PHE A 68 8.08 -7.56 -2.96
N ALA A 69 8.25 -8.53 -2.05
CA ALA A 69 9.09 -8.38 -0.89
C ALA A 69 10.59 -8.46 -1.28
N GLN A 70 11.35 -7.51 -0.81
CA GLN A 70 12.81 -7.46 -0.92
C GLN A 70 13.44 -7.99 0.38
N PRO A 71 14.53 -8.77 0.28
CA PRO A 71 15.23 -9.28 1.46
C PRO A 71 16.04 -8.17 2.16
N HIS A 72 16.51 -8.44 3.37
CA HIS A 72 17.53 -7.60 3.98
C HIS A 72 18.82 -7.60 3.12
N PRO A 73 19.51 -6.47 2.91
CA PRO A 73 19.31 -5.13 3.50
C PRO A 73 18.45 -4.16 2.65
N LEU A 74 17.63 -4.66 1.73
CA LEU A 74 16.90 -3.87 0.74
C LEU A 74 15.52 -3.35 1.21
N TYR A 75 15.27 -3.29 2.53
CA TYR A 75 13.99 -2.86 3.11
C TYR A 75 13.57 -1.44 2.73
N ALA A 76 14.49 -0.58 2.32
CA ALA A 76 14.17 0.77 1.82
C ALA A 76 13.37 0.76 0.51
N PHE A 77 13.31 -0.38 -0.19
CA PHE A 77 12.52 -0.61 -1.41
C PHE A 77 11.23 -1.39 -1.16
N ASN A 78 10.95 -1.78 0.09
CA ASN A 78 9.70 -2.44 0.45
C ASN A 78 8.59 -1.44 0.73
N PHE A 79 7.37 -1.86 0.41
CA PHE A 79 6.16 -1.21 0.87
C PHE A 79 5.95 -1.49 2.38
N PRO A 80 5.37 -0.56 3.15
CA PRO A 80 5.07 0.82 2.81
C PRO A 80 6.20 1.80 3.13
N THR A 81 6.23 2.93 2.41
CA THR A 81 7.04 4.10 2.77
C THR A 81 6.22 5.25 3.36
N THR A 82 4.90 5.17 3.32
CA THR A 82 3.98 6.11 3.94
C THR A 82 3.00 5.38 4.85
N GLY A 83 2.42 6.01 5.86
CA GLY A 83 1.46 5.34 6.74
C GLY A 83 0.44 6.30 7.37
N ALA A 84 -0.60 5.73 7.95
CA ALA A 84 -1.60 6.44 8.74
C ALA A 84 -2.14 5.52 9.84
N ASP A 85 -2.89 6.07 10.77
CA ASP A 85 -3.52 5.25 11.81
C ASP A 85 -4.61 4.35 11.22
N GLY A 86 -4.54 3.05 11.52
CA GLY A 86 -5.54 2.06 11.15
C GLY A 86 -5.44 1.51 9.72
N VAL A 87 -4.48 1.95 8.89
CA VAL A 87 -4.21 1.27 7.61
C VAL A 87 -3.53 -0.07 7.84
N PHE A 88 -3.73 -1.00 6.93
CA PHE A 88 -3.16 -2.35 7.06
C PHE A 88 -2.84 -2.96 5.70
N PHE A 89 -1.93 -3.92 5.70
CA PHE A 89 -1.59 -4.70 4.52
C PHE A 89 -1.43 -6.16 4.89
N ASP A 90 -1.54 -7.04 3.91
CA ASP A 90 -1.38 -8.46 4.12
C ASP A 90 -0.06 -8.94 3.50
N LEU A 91 0.76 -9.66 4.26
CA LEU A 91 1.88 -10.41 3.72
C LEU A 91 1.38 -11.76 3.19
N VAL A 92 1.89 -12.16 2.03
CA VAL A 92 1.59 -13.45 1.42
C VAL A 92 2.86 -14.30 1.48
N LEU A 93 2.79 -15.41 2.23
CA LEU A 93 3.88 -16.37 2.36
C LEU A 93 3.68 -17.52 1.36
N GLU A 94 4.76 -18.06 0.79
CA GLU A 94 4.70 -19.12 -0.23
C GLU A 94 4.11 -20.43 0.32
N GLU A 95 4.39 -20.73 1.60
CA GLU A 95 4.01 -21.99 2.23
C GLU A 95 3.08 -21.76 3.43
N ASN A 96 2.53 -22.87 3.92
CA ASN A 96 1.71 -22.87 5.12
C ASN A 96 2.62 -22.63 6.34
N ALA A 97 2.50 -21.43 6.89
CA ALA A 97 3.26 -20.94 8.02
C ALA A 97 2.32 -20.51 9.16
N ASN A 98 1.17 -21.19 9.30
CA ASN A 98 0.15 -20.86 10.30
C ASN A 98 0.61 -21.10 11.75
N ASP A 99 1.70 -21.85 11.95
CA ASP A 99 2.31 -22.11 13.25
C ASP A 99 3.31 -21.03 13.67
N LEU A 100 3.55 -20.03 12.82
CA LEU A 100 4.40 -18.90 13.16
C LEU A 100 3.78 -18.00 14.22
N THR A 101 4.63 -17.60 15.15
CA THR A 101 4.36 -16.55 16.12
C THR A 101 5.06 -15.27 15.69
N TRP A 102 4.36 -14.15 15.84
CA TRP A 102 4.85 -12.83 15.42
C TRP A 102 4.88 -11.88 16.60
N GLN A 103 5.85 -10.98 16.61
CA GLN A 103 5.94 -9.90 17.58
C GLN A 103 5.68 -8.57 16.87
N SER A 104 4.86 -7.71 17.49
CA SER A 104 4.67 -6.34 17.03
C SER A 104 5.95 -5.53 17.20
N ASP A 105 6.21 -4.65 16.24
CA ASP A 105 7.35 -3.73 16.28
C ASP A 105 6.87 -2.29 16.43
N ALA A 106 7.50 -1.50 17.30
CA ALA A 106 7.01 -0.18 17.68
C ALA A 106 8.14 0.85 17.79
N HIS A 107 7.99 1.95 17.04
CA HIS A 107 8.93 3.06 16.98
C HIS A 107 8.17 4.38 16.93
N GLU A 108 8.62 5.39 17.68
CA GLU A 108 8.11 6.77 17.55
C GLU A 108 6.58 6.91 17.70
N GLY A 109 5.97 6.09 18.56
CA GLY A 109 4.53 6.07 18.78
C GLY A 109 3.72 5.39 17.67
N ILE A 110 4.37 4.73 16.72
CA ILE A 110 3.76 3.89 15.68
C ILE A 110 4.05 2.43 16.02
N THR A 111 3.03 1.58 15.99
CA THR A 111 3.11 0.14 16.21
C THR A 111 2.64 -0.59 14.96
N ALA A 112 3.47 -1.48 14.44
CA ALA A 112 3.09 -2.47 13.44
C ALA A 112 2.64 -3.76 14.15
N THR A 113 1.33 -3.99 14.22
CA THR A 113 0.75 -5.19 14.83
C THR A 113 0.57 -6.27 13.80
N VAL A 114 1.05 -7.47 14.09
CA VAL A 114 1.08 -8.60 13.15
C VAL A 114 0.14 -9.71 13.60
N THR A 115 -0.77 -10.14 12.74
CA THR A 115 -1.75 -11.20 13.04
C THR A 115 -1.94 -12.16 11.88
N ASN A 116 -2.04 -13.47 12.18
CA ASN A 116 -2.47 -14.46 11.19
C ASN A 116 -3.96 -14.22 10.85
N ILE A 117 -4.30 -14.25 9.57
CA ILE A 117 -5.69 -14.11 9.11
C ILE A 117 -6.10 -15.30 8.22
N PRO A 118 -7.39 -15.69 8.21
CA PRO A 118 -7.87 -16.66 7.24
C PRO A 118 -7.82 -16.05 5.83
N ARG A 119 -7.65 -16.91 4.82
CA ARG A 119 -7.62 -16.48 3.40
C ARG A 119 -8.83 -15.63 3.01
N SER A 120 -10.02 -15.95 3.52
CA SER A 120 -11.27 -15.22 3.24
C SER A 120 -11.21 -13.74 3.59
N ASP A 121 -10.34 -13.36 4.52
CA ASP A 121 -10.26 -12.01 5.05
C ASP A 121 -9.13 -11.20 4.39
N SER A 122 -8.35 -11.85 3.51
CA SER A 122 -7.22 -11.22 2.82
C SER A 122 -7.65 -10.34 1.66
N TRP A 123 -6.88 -9.28 1.38
CA TRP A 123 -7.07 -8.45 0.19
C TRP A 123 -7.01 -9.26 -1.11
N PHE A 124 -6.19 -10.31 -1.13
CA PHE A 124 -6.11 -11.22 -2.25
C PHE A 124 -7.46 -11.88 -2.53
N TYR A 125 -8.12 -12.46 -1.51
CA TYR A 125 -9.42 -13.11 -1.69
C TYR A 125 -10.52 -12.13 -2.08
N GLU A 126 -10.51 -10.91 -1.53
CA GLU A 126 -11.46 -9.87 -1.91
C GLU A 126 -11.32 -9.46 -3.38
N ALA A 127 -10.10 -9.22 -3.86
CA ALA A 127 -9.84 -8.92 -5.27
C ALA A 127 -10.22 -10.11 -6.18
N CYS A 128 -9.96 -11.33 -5.73
CA CYS A 128 -10.28 -12.54 -6.49
C CYS A 128 -11.80 -12.74 -6.63
N SER A 129 -12.55 -12.62 -5.53
CA SER A 129 -14.01 -12.87 -5.51
C SER A 129 -14.81 -11.80 -6.26
N THR A 130 -14.36 -10.55 -6.23
CA THR A 130 -15.00 -9.44 -6.96
C THR A 130 -14.76 -9.49 -8.47
N LEU A 131 -13.65 -10.09 -8.91
CA LEU A 131 -13.24 -10.13 -10.31
C LEU A 131 -13.41 -11.50 -10.97
N GLU A 132 -13.89 -12.53 -10.27
CA GLU A 132 -13.97 -13.90 -10.80
C GLU A 132 -14.82 -14.02 -12.06
N SER A 133 -15.88 -13.20 -12.19
CA SER A 133 -16.70 -13.12 -13.40
C SER A 133 -16.03 -12.36 -14.56
N PHE A 134 -14.96 -11.62 -14.30
CA PHE A 134 -14.30 -10.70 -15.25
C PHE A 134 -12.88 -11.12 -15.63
N ILE A 135 -12.15 -11.81 -14.74
CA ILE A 135 -10.80 -12.34 -14.94
C ILE A 135 -10.79 -13.81 -14.46
N PRO A 136 -11.10 -14.77 -15.35
CA PRO A 136 -11.08 -16.18 -15.01
C PRO A 136 -9.62 -16.67 -14.87
N SER A 137 -9.06 -16.57 -13.67
CA SER A 137 -7.80 -17.23 -13.24
C SER A 137 -7.39 -16.97 -11.78
N CYS A 138 -8.08 -16.05 -11.09
CA CYS A 138 -7.77 -15.73 -9.69
C CYS A 138 -7.91 -16.94 -8.74
N SER A 139 -8.88 -17.81 -8.96
CA SER A 139 -9.11 -19.03 -8.17
C SER A 139 -8.24 -20.23 -8.57
N THR A 140 -7.52 -20.17 -9.71
CA THR A 140 -6.74 -21.30 -10.25
C THR A 140 -5.21 -21.12 -10.20
N ARG A 141 -4.70 -20.04 -9.60
CA ARG A 141 -3.27 -19.97 -9.25
C ARG A 141 -2.96 -20.91 -8.09
N THR A 142 -2.64 -22.15 -8.43
CA THR A 142 -2.14 -23.21 -7.55
C THR A 142 -0.99 -22.74 -6.64
N VAL A 143 -0.20 -21.76 -7.07
CA VAL A 143 0.92 -21.18 -6.31
C VAL A 143 0.46 -20.55 -4.98
N LEU A 144 -0.78 -20.06 -4.88
CA LEU A 144 -1.28 -19.40 -3.67
C LEU A 144 -2.29 -20.25 -2.88
N GLU A 145 -2.54 -21.50 -3.28
CA GLU A 145 -3.43 -22.41 -2.54
C GLU A 145 -2.90 -22.72 -1.15
N LYS A 146 -1.58 -22.81 -1.01
CA LYS A 146 -0.90 -23.14 0.25
C LYS A 146 -0.41 -21.93 1.04
N SER A 147 -0.66 -20.72 0.53
CA SER A 147 -0.14 -19.50 1.15
C SER A 147 -0.80 -19.20 2.48
N THR A 148 0.02 -18.75 3.43
CA THR A 148 -0.43 -18.11 4.66
C THR A 148 -0.51 -16.59 4.47
N PHE A 149 -1.54 -15.99 5.06
CA PHE A 149 -1.79 -14.56 5.00
C PHE A 149 -1.61 -13.94 6.39
N ILE A 150 -0.75 -12.93 6.46
CA ILE A 150 -0.42 -12.23 7.71
C ILE A 150 -0.83 -10.78 7.58
N ARG A 151 -1.74 -10.29 8.41
CA ARG A 151 -2.11 -8.88 8.42
C ARG A 151 -1.15 -8.08 9.29
N VAL A 152 -0.69 -6.96 8.76
CA VAL A 152 0.09 -5.96 9.45
C VAL A 152 -0.75 -4.68 9.54
N ILE A 153 -1.12 -4.29 10.76
CA ILE A 153 -1.88 -3.06 11.02
C ILE A 153 -0.92 -2.01 11.57
N LEU A 154 -0.92 -0.83 10.96
CA LEU A 154 -0.20 0.33 11.49
C LEU A 154 -1.13 1.11 12.41
N THR A 155 -0.77 1.23 13.68
CA THR A 155 -1.46 2.07 14.67
C THR A 155 -0.51 3.16 15.13
N GLY A 156 -0.95 4.40 15.21
CA GLY A 156 -0.05 5.49 15.57
C GLY A 156 -0.75 6.81 15.85
N PRO A 157 -0.02 7.94 15.78
CA PRO A 157 -0.57 9.24 16.09
C PRO A 157 -1.76 9.58 15.17
N SER A 158 -2.92 9.85 15.76
CA SER A 158 -4.12 10.27 15.04
C SER A 158 -4.86 11.39 15.78
N ALA A 159 -5.69 12.12 15.03
CA ALA A 159 -6.57 13.12 15.62
C ALA A 159 -7.81 12.43 16.20
N ASN A 160 -8.10 12.67 17.47
CA ASN A 160 -9.32 12.18 18.10
C ASN A 160 -10.55 12.97 17.62
N TYR A 161 -11.75 12.53 18.04
CA TYR A 161 -13.01 13.18 17.67
C TYR A 161 -13.03 14.68 17.98
N THR A 162 -12.56 15.10 19.16
CA THR A 162 -12.53 16.52 19.55
C THR A 162 -11.57 17.34 18.68
N GLN A 163 -10.38 16.80 18.36
CA GLN A 163 -9.42 17.45 17.48
C GLN A 163 -9.98 17.58 16.04
N LYS A 164 -10.60 16.52 15.50
CA LYS A 164 -11.22 16.52 14.16
C LYS A 164 -12.31 17.61 14.06
N ASN A 165 -13.13 17.77 15.10
CA ASN A 165 -14.25 18.73 15.14
C ASN A 165 -13.87 20.17 15.53
N SER A 166 -12.63 20.43 15.97
CA SER A 166 -12.19 21.77 16.39
C SER A 166 -11.56 22.55 15.25
N ASN A 167 -11.71 23.87 15.26
CA ASN A 167 -10.94 24.79 14.41
C ASN A 167 -9.58 25.16 15.02
N ASN A 168 -9.41 24.95 16.33
CA ASN A 168 -8.17 25.15 17.07
C ASN A 168 -7.87 23.87 17.88
N PRO A 169 -7.46 22.78 17.23
CA PRO A 169 -7.15 21.52 17.90
C PRO A 169 -5.84 21.63 18.71
N SER A 170 -5.69 20.75 19.69
CA SER A 170 -4.39 20.49 20.30
C SER A 170 -3.47 19.71 19.37
N LEU A 171 -2.15 19.79 19.60
CA LEU A 171 -1.14 19.05 18.84
C LEU A 171 -1.40 17.53 18.83
N VAL A 172 -1.04 16.89 17.72
CA VAL A 172 -0.92 15.44 17.59
C VAL A 172 0.57 15.08 17.65
N HIS A 173 0.92 13.95 18.26
CA HIS A 173 2.31 13.50 18.33
C HIS A 173 2.92 13.37 16.92
N ARG A 174 4.21 13.69 16.79
CA ARG A 174 4.93 13.69 15.51
C ARG A 174 6.04 12.63 15.56
N PRO A 175 5.94 11.57 14.76
CA PRO A 175 6.96 10.53 14.75
C PRO A 175 8.25 11.04 14.10
N HIS A 176 9.41 10.71 14.64
CA HIS A 176 10.69 11.02 13.98
C HIS A 176 10.96 10.02 12.86
N LEU A 177 10.55 10.35 11.63
CA LEU A 177 10.76 9.53 10.42
C LEU A 177 11.97 10.02 9.61
N PRO A 178 12.68 9.14 8.87
CA PRO A 178 12.31 7.75 8.58
C PRO A 178 12.62 6.75 9.70
N GLN A 179 11.81 5.69 9.81
CA GLN A 179 12.01 4.57 10.73
C GLN A 179 11.94 3.22 10.00
N THR A 180 12.82 2.30 10.38
CA THR A 180 12.84 0.93 9.85
C THR A 180 12.07 0.03 10.80
N PHE A 181 11.06 -0.66 10.27
CA PHE A 181 10.34 -1.71 10.99
C PHE A 181 10.83 -3.08 10.51
N GLU A 182 11.00 -4.04 11.41
CA GLU A 182 11.33 -5.42 11.08
C GLU A 182 10.35 -6.39 11.78
N LEU A 183 9.51 -7.02 10.99
CA LEU A 183 8.54 -8.01 11.42
C LEU A 183 9.19 -9.39 11.38
N VAL A 184 9.24 -10.08 12.52
CA VAL A 184 9.93 -11.35 12.67
C VAL A 184 8.94 -12.46 13.02
N GLY A 185 8.87 -13.47 12.15
CA GLY A 185 8.12 -14.69 12.38
C GLY A 185 9.01 -15.76 12.99
N ARG A 186 8.57 -16.32 14.12
CA ARG A 186 9.29 -17.36 14.87
C ARG A 186 8.53 -18.68 14.83
N ASN A 187 9.26 -19.77 14.65
CA ASN A 187 8.69 -21.11 14.75
C ASN A 187 8.39 -21.50 16.21
N ARG A 188 7.80 -22.68 16.40
CA ARG A 188 7.46 -23.23 17.74
C ARG A 188 8.63 -23.36 18.73
N HIS A 189 9.88 -23.34 18.24
CA HIS A 189 11.09 -23.39 19.07
C HIS A 189 11.67 -22.00 19.36
N GLY A 190 11.01 -20.93 18.91
CA GLY A 190 11.44 -19.54 19.10
C GLY A 190 12.50 -19.06 18.10
N ALA A 191 12.91 -19.90 17.14
CA ALA A 191 13.87 -19.51 16.11
C ALA A 191 13.22 -18.59 15.08
N GLU A 192 13.92 -17.52 14.71
CA GLU A 192 13.51 -16.60 13.64
C GLU A 192 13.66 -17.33 12.29
N VAL A 193 12.55 -17.50 11.58
CA VAL A 193 12.52 -18.25 10.31
C VAL A 193 12.01 -17.41 9.15
N VAL A 194 11.39 -16.25 9.41
CA VAL A 194 10.97 -15.34 8.36
C VAL A 194 11.04 -13.90 8.84
N LYS A 195 11.41 -12.99 7.94
CA LYS A 195 11.48 -11.55 8.20
C LYS A 195 10.88 -10.75 7.08
N TYR A 196 10.17 -9.69 7.44
CA TYR A 196 9.76 -8.65 6.51
C TYR A 196 10.05 -7.29 7.13
N GLY A 197 10.77 -6.43 6.42
CA GLY A 197 11.03 -5.08 6.89
C GLY A 197 10.73 -4.02 5.86
N PHE A 198 10.41 -2.83 6.32
CA PHE A 198 10.07 -1.67 5.50
C PHE A 198 10.55 -0.38 6.18
N VAL A 199 10.68 0.69 5.40
CA VAL A 199 11.12 2.00 5.91
C VAL A 199 10.01 3.01 5.74
N LEU A 200 9.38 3.37 6.86
CA LEU A 200 8.34 4.39 6.90
C LEU A 200 8.97 5.78 6.88
N LYS A 201 8.62 6.61 5.90
CA LYS A 201 9.21 7.93 5.62
C LYS A 201 8.26 9.08 5.93
N GLN A 202 6.95 8.87 5.77
CA GLN A 202 5.93 9.89 6.05
C GLN A 202 4.72 9.30 6.78
N TRP A 203 4.13 10.09 7.66
CA TRP A 203 2.92 9.76 8.42
C TRP A 203 1.80 10.74 8.13
N PHE A 204 0.60 10.21 7.91
CA PHE A 204 -0.59 10.97 7.55
C PHE A 204 -1.65 10.96 8.65
N VAL A 205 -2.28 12.11 8.88
CA VAL A 205 -3.39 12.31 9.81
C VAL A 205 -4.54 12.97 9.07
N HIS A 206 -5.76 12.46 9.19
CA HIS A 206 -6.94 12.99 8.50
C HIS A 206 -7.97 13.60 9.47
N ARG A 207 -8.75 14.55 8.97
CA ARG A 207 -9.79 15.27 9.74
C ARG A 207 -11.14 14.52 9.80
N GLY A 208 -11.14 13.23 9.49
CA GLY A 208 -12.38 12.43 9.42
C GLY A 208 -13.35 12.96 8.36
N ASP A 209 -14.63 13.10 8.73
CA ASP A 209 -15.73 13.53 7.87
C ASP A 209 -15.85 15.06 7.71
N LYS A 210 -14.94 15.83 8.31
CA LYS A 210 -14.99 17.29 8.26
C LYS A 210 -14.46 17.83 6.94
N THR A 211 -15.37 18.40 6.18
CA THR A 211 -15.07 19.18 5.00
C THR A 211 -14.86 20.65 5.35
N GLY A 212 -14.08 21.33 4.52
CA GLY A 212 -13.80 22.76 4.63
C GLY A 212 -13.10 23.25 3.37
N ASN A 213 -12.93 24.56 3.26
CA ASN A 213 -12.09 25.12 2.19
C ASN A 213 -10.60 24.82 2.44
N GLN A 214 -9.77 25.02 1.43
CA GLN A 214 -8.34 24.73 1.51
C GLN A 214 -7.65 25.46 2.68
N SER A 215 -7.97 26.74 2.91
CA SER A 215 -7.35 27.52 3.99
C SER A 215 -7.71 26.96 5.37
N GLU A 216 -8.95 26.52 5.56
CA GLU A 216 -9.42 25.90 6.81
C GLU A 216 -8.72 24.58 7.08
N GLN A 217 -8.58 23.72 6.06
CA GLN A 217 -7.86 22.46 6.23
C GLN A 217 -6.36 22.68 6.45
N ALA A 218 -5.76 23.67 5.79
CA ALA A 218 -4.36 24.01 5.99
C ALA A 218 -4.10 24.55 7.40
N ALA A 219 -4.98 25.43 7.89
CA ALA A 219 -4.94 25.93 9.25
C ALA A 219 -5.09 24.79 10.27
N TRP A 220 -6.01 23.84 10.03
CA TRP A 220 -6.17 22.67 10.90
C TRP A 220 -4.92 21.78 10.92
N CYS A 221 -4.32 21.48 9.76
CA CYS A 221 -3.07 20.73 9.69
C CYS A 221 -1.95 21.40 10.50
N ASN A 222 -1.77 22.71 10.31
CA ASN A 222 -0.77 23.48 11.05
C ASN A 222 -1.03 23.47 12.55
N ALA A 223 -2.30 23.57 12.97
CA ALA A 223 -2.69 23.57 14.37
C ALA A 223 -2.42 22.23 15.09
N ILE A 224 -2.56 21.09 14.39
CA ILE A 224 -2.16 19.79 14.95
C ILE A 224 -0.65 19.53 14.88
N GLY A 225 0.12 20.45 14.28
CA GLY A 225 1.58 20.38 14.16
C GLY A 225 2.09 19.69 12.88
N TYR A 226 1.20 19.38 11.94
CA TYR A 226 1.49 18.79 10.63
C TYR A 226 1.38 19.86 9.54
N ARG A 227 1.51 19.48 8.27
CA ARG A 227 1.22 20.37 7.13
C ARG A 227 0.26 19.72 6.15
N MET A 228 -0.41 20.54 5.35
CA MET A 228 -1.16 20.04 4.20
C MET A 228 -0.18 19.42 3.18
N PRO A 229 -0.49 18.25 2.61
CA PRO A 229 0.38 17.59 1.65
C PRO A 229 0.36 18.29 0.29
N ARG A 230 1.41 18.07 -0.48
CA ARG A 230 1.50 18.39 -1.91
C ARG A 230 0.85 17.28 -2.74
N VAL A 231 0.53 17.57 -4.00
CA VAL A 231 -0.04 16.56 -4.93
C VAL A 231 0.86 15.31 -5.00
N LYS A 232 2.16 15.53 -5.15
CA LYS A 232 3.18 14.47 -5.21
C LYS A 232 3.32 13.63 -3.93
N GLU A 233 2.75 14.05 -2.81
CA GLU A 233 2.79 13.26 -1.57
C GLU A 233 1.57 12.35 -1.43
N LEU A 234 0.55 12.57 -2.26
CA LEU A 234 -0.66 11.77 -2.31
C LEU A 234 -0.70 10.84 -3.53
N THR A 235 -0.22 11.30 -4.69
CA THR A 235 -0.37 10.56 -5.95
C THR A 235 0.77 10.80 -6.93
N ASN A 236 0.97 9.82 -7.82
CA ASN A 236 1.84 9.89 -8.99
C ASN A 236 1.08 10.16 -10.30
N ALA A 237 -0.18 10.57 -10.22
CA ALA A 237 -0.97 11.00 -11.37
C ALA A 237 -0.20 12.05 -12.19
N LYS A 238 -0.22 11.91 -13.51
CA LYS A 238 0.48 12.84 -14.40
C LYS A 238 -0.40 14.05 -14.71
N CYS A 239 0.18 15.25 -14.64
CA CYS A 239 -0.49 16.47 -15.09
C CYS A 239 -0.51 16.56 -16.63
N GLY A 240 -1.46 17.32 -17.18
CA GLY A 240 -1.54 17.64 -18.62
C GLY A 240 -1.88 16.44 -19.51
N VAL A 241 -2.29 15.32 -18.92
CA VAL A 241 -2.75 14.12 -19.65
C VAL A 241 -4.25 13.97 -19.44
N GLY A 242 -5.03 14.37 -20.44
CA GLY A 242 -6.49 14.37 -20.36
C GLY A 242 -7.13 15.06 -21.55
N ASN A 243 -8.46 15.13 -21.52
CA ASN A 243 -9.20 15.91 -22.50
C ASN A 243 -8.98 17.41 -22.22
N PRO A 244 -8.45 18.21 -23.16
CA PRO A 244 -8.22 19.65 -22.94
C PRO A 244 -9.48 20.44 -22.58
N ARG A 245 -10.68 19.89 -22.82
CA ARG A 245 -11.96 20.48 -22.42
C ARG A 245 -12.25 20.36 -20.92
N TYR A 246 -11.64 19.39 -20.24
CA TYR A 246 -11.80 19.11 -18.81
C TYR A 246 -10.41 18.97 -18.19
N ASP A 247 -9.68 20.09 -18.20
CA ASP A 247 -8.30 20.16 -17.70
C ASP A 247 -8.32 20.15 -16.16
N ASP A 248 -8.61 18.97 -15.60
CA ASP A 248 -8.72 18.74 -14.16
C ASP A 248 -7.36 18.85 -13.47
N PHE A 249 -6.28 18.55 -14.18
CA PHE A 249 -4.91 18.62 -13.66
C PHE A 249 -3.91 19.21 -14.67
N PRO A 250 -4.00 20.51 -14.97
CA PRO A 250 -3.02 21.19 -15.81
C PRO A 250 -1.66 21.25 -15.10
N CYS A 251 -0.59 21.14 -15.87
CA CYS A 251 0.79 21.32 -15.40
C CYS A 251 1.11 22.79 -15.07
N ARG A 252 0.36 23.42 -14.16
CA ARG A 252 0.54 24.82 -13.74
C ARG A 252 1.70 24.92 -12.75
N ASN A 253 2.56 25.92 -12.92
CA ASN A 253 3.63 26.28 -11.98
C ASN A 253 4.58 25.10 -11.62
N GLY A 254 4.75 24.14 -12.53
CA GLY A 254 5.57 22.95 -12.29
C GLY A 254 4.98 21.95 -11.28
N ILE A 255 3.70 22.06 -10.95
CA ILE A 255 2.98 21.09 -10.12
C ILE A 255 2.69 19.85 -10.97
N ASP A 256 3.08 18.68 -10.46
CA ASP A 256 2.90 17.37 -11.08
C ASP A 256 2.81 16.30 -9.96
N GLY A 257 2.44 15.08 -10.30
CA GLY A 257 2.48 13.94 -9.38
C GLY A 257 3.91 13.50 -9.04
N ALA A 258 4.01 12.57 -8.08
CA ALA A 258 5.27 11.91 -7.74
C ALA A 258 5.88 11.15 -8.93
N SER A 259 7.20 10.97 -8.86
CA SER A 259 7.90 10.05 -9.75
C SER A 259 7.92 8.63 -9.17
N PRO A 260 7.88 7.58 -10.02
CA PRO A 260 7.63 7.68 -11.46
C PRO A 260 6.16 8.05 -11.73
N GLN A 261 5.95 8.99 -12.65
CA GLN A 261 4.60 9.42 -13.00
C GLN A 261 3.84 8.30 -13.71
N SER A 262 2.53 8.24 -13.49
CA SER A 262 1.64 7.43 -14.29
C SER A 262 1.48 7.98 -15.71
N ARG A 263 0.74 7.27 -16.56
CA ARG A 263 0.47 7.69 -17.94
C ARG A 263 -0.75 8.60 -18.08
N LYS A 264 -1.56 8.71 -17.03
CA LYS A 264 -2.88 9.36 -17.02
C LYS A 264 -3.02 10.21 -15.75
N ASN A 265 -4.08 11.01 -15.66
CA ASN A 265 -4.45 11.68 -14.42
C ASN A 265 -5.16 10.70 -13.46
N SER A 266 -4.43 9.70 -13.03
CA SER A 266 -4.85 8.66 -12.08
C SER A 266 -3.60 7.92 -11.60
N LEU A 267 -3.67 7.31 -10.42
CA LEU A 267 -2.53 6.62 -9.84
C LEU A 267 -2.08 5.44 -10.71
N GLN A 268 -0.78 5.16 -10.65
CA GLN A 268 -0.19 3.90 -11.08
C GLN A 268 0.59 3.35 -9.89
N ARG A 269 0.25 2.15 -9.42
CA ARG A 269 0.87 1.51 -8.24
C ARG A 269 2.40 1.57 -8.31
N ASN A 270 3.02 2.24 -7.34
CA ASN A 270 4.46 2.43 -7.19
C ASN A 270 4.81 2.64 -5.72
N ILE A 271 5.98 2.16 -5.29
CA ILE A 271 6.49 2.41 -3.94
C ILE A 271 7.19 3.77 -3.91
N GLY A 272 6.94 4.59 -2.87
CA GLY A 272 7.56 5.90 -2.70
C GLY A 272 6.99 7.00 -3.60
N ALA A 273 5.83 6.78 -4.20
CA ALA A 273 5.22 7.69 -5.17
C ALA A 273 3.89 8.30 -4.69
N GLY A 274 3.77 8.49 -3.37
CA GLY A 274 2.61 9.13 -2.71
C GLY A 274 1.69 8.14 -2.00
N PHE A 275 0.97 8.66 -1.00
CA PHE A 275 0.17 7.86 -0.07
C PHE A 275 -0.90 7.00 -0.74
N VAL A 276 -1.75 7.60 -1.59
CA VAL A 276 -2.82 6.88 -2.31
C VAL A 276 -2.23 5.94 -3.36
N THR A 277 -1.10 6.31 -3.97
CA THR A 277 -0.41 5.45 -4.94
C THR A 277 0.07 4.15 -4.31
N GLU A 278 0.65 4.21 -3.12
CA GLU A 278 1.10 3.04 -2.36
C GLU A 278 -0.08 2.23 -1.79
N TRP A 279 -1.01 2.91 -1.11
CA TRP A 279 -2.05 2.24 -0.32
C TRP A 279 -3.32 1.92 -1.08
N GLY A 280 -3.58 2.57 -2.22
CA GLY A 280 -4.81 2.41 -2.97
C GLY A 280 -6.02 3.06 -2.36
N THR A 281 -7.18 2.43 -2.60
CA THR A 281 -8.49 3.01 -2.26
C THR A 281 -8.61 3.13 -0.75
N LEU A 282 -8.40 4.34 -0.21
CA LEU A 282 -8.30 4.54 1.24
C LEU A 282 -9.60 4.21 1.98
N THR A 283 -10.75 4.36 1.31
CA THR A 283 -12.07 4.06 1.90
C THR A 283 -12.30 2.58 2.19
N MET A 284 -11.44 1.68 1.67
CA MET A 284 -11.51 0.24 1.95
C MET A 284 -10.92 -0.11 3.32
N TYR A 285 -10.05 0.73 3.88
CA TYR A 285 -9.51 0.56 5.23
C TYR A 285 -10.52 0.99 6.29
N ARG A 286 -11.52 0.13 6.56
CA ARG A 286 -12.61 0.43 7.52
C ARG A 286 -12.10 0.80 8.91
N SER A 287 -10.98 0.23 9.34
CA SER A 287 -10.32 0.51 10.62
C SER A 287 -9.66 1.89 10.67
N ALA A 288 -9.35 2.50 9.52
CA ALA A 288 -8.70 3.81 9.43
C ALA A 288 -9.68 4.98 9.39
N ASP A 289 -11.00 4.72 9.34
CA ASP A 289 -12.05 5.76 9.43
C ASP A 289 -11.92 6.90 8.39
N PHE A 290 -11.35 6.60 7.21
CA PHE A 290 -11.34 7.56 6.10
C PHE A 290 -12.77 7.82 5.60
N ALA A 291 -13.07 9.10 5.31
CA ALA A 291 -14.40 9.47 4.86
C ALA A 291 -14.74 8.86 3.48
N ARG A 292 -16.02 8.53 3.26
CA ARG A 292 -16.46 7.93 2.01
C ARG A 292 -16.42 8.95 0.87
N ARG A 293 -15.86 8.55 -0.29
CA ARG A 293 -15.65 9.41 -1.47
C ARG A 293 -14.86 10.68 -1.11
N SER A 294 -13.70 10.48 -0.50
CA SER A 294 -12.87 11.61 -0.06
C SER A 294 -12.06 12.21 -1.20
N GLU A 295 -12.21 13.52 -1.37
CA GLU A 295 -11.30 14.39 -2.09
C GLU A 295 -10.46 15.15 -1.06
N TYR A 296 -9.15 15.00 -1.08
CA TYR A 296 -8.25 15.62 -0.09
C TYR A 296 -7.56 16.85 -0.66
N TRP A 297 -7.69 17.98 0.04
CA TRP A 297 -6.98 19.21 -0.32
C TRP A 297 -5.47 19.02 -0.32
N THR A 298 -4.81 19.66 -1.29
CA THR A 298 -3.36 19.78 -1.33
C THR A 298 -2.94 21.23 -1.15
N SER A 299 -1.68 21.46 -0.77
CA SER A 299 -1.11 22.80 -0.67
C SER A 299 -0.71 23.39 -2.03
N ASP A 300 -0.77 22.60 -3.11
CA ASP A 300 -0.43 23.03 -4.47
C ASP A 300 -1.69 23.65 -5.13
N SER A 301 -1.78 24.97 -5.15
CA SER A 301 -2.85 25.72 -5.84
C SER A 301 -4.26 25.39 -5.33
N ASP A 302 -5.17 24.96 -6.21
CA ASP A 302 -6.58 24.63 -6.00
C ASP A 302 -6.81 23.14 -6.26
N PHE A 303 -5.75 22.33 -6.15
CA PHE A 303 -5.79 20.90 -6.43
C PHE A 303 -6.19 20.09 -5.20
N PHE A 304 -6.94 19.03 -5.46
CA PHE A 304 -7.28 17.98 -4.51
C PHE A 304 -7.19 16.62 -5.19
N VAL A 305 -6.96 15.59 -4.37
CA VAL A 305 -6.69 14.22 -4.83
C VAL A 305 -7.82 13.30 -4.37
N GLU A 306 -8.39 12.54 -5.30
CA GLU A 306 -9.38 11.51 -4.97
C GLU A 306 -8.71 10.33 -4.25
N SER A 307 -9.32 9.91 -3.15
CA SER A 307 -8.81 8.83 -2.28
C SER A 307 -8.93 7.41 -2.84
N ASP A 308 -9.67 7.23 -3.95
CA ASP A 308 -9.96 5.93 -4.57
C ASP A 308 -8.97 5.59 -5.69
N ASN A 309 -8.78 6.51 -6.62
CA ASN A 309 -8.03 6.30 -7.84
C ASN A 309 -6.84 7.27 -7.98
N GLY A 310 -6.63 8.16 -7.01
CA GLY A 310 -5.53 9.13 -7.00
C GLY A 310 -5.59 10.18 -8.11
N ARG A 311 -6.74 10.36 -8.76
CA ARG A 311 -7.00 11.41 -9.75
C ARG A 311 -6.89 12.76 -9.07
N VAL A 312 -6.22 13.69 -9.76
CA VAL A 312 -6.13 15.07 -9.34
C VAL A 312 -7.24 15.86 -10.03
N LYS A 313 -7.92 16.70 -9.27
CA LYS A 313 -8.94 17.61 -9.77
C LYS A 313 -8.67 19.02 -9.27
N ASN A 314 -9.32 20.00 -9.88
CA ASN A 314 -9.30 21.39 -9.45
C ASN A 314 -10.72 21.98 -9.39
N LEU A 315 -10.84 23.19 -8.87
CA LEU A 315 -12.14 23.88 -8.68
C LEU A 315 -12.90 24.18 -9.98
N ASN A 316 -12.24 24.17 -11.14
CA ASN A 316 -12.91 24.35 -12.43
C ASN A 316 -13.48 23.05 -13.00
N SER A 317 -13.18 21.89 -12.40
CA SER A 317 -13.80 20.63 -12.77
C SER A 317 -15.28 20.63 -12.40
N SER A 318 -16.13 20.15 -13.32
CA SER A 318 -17.55 19.95 -13.03
C SER A 318 -17.75 19.01 -11.82
N TRP A 319 -18.79 19.26 -11.02
CA TRP A 319 -19.19 18.42 -9.87
C TRP A 319 -18.25 18.42 -8.66
N VAL A 320 -17.40 19.44 -8.54
CA VAL A 320 -16.47 19.61 -7.41
C VAL A 320 -17.05 20.57 -6.37
N SER A 321 -16.95 20.18 -5.10
CA SER A 321 -17.30 21.03 -3.97
C SER A 321 -16.18 22.04 -3.66
N SER A 322 -16.53 23.26 -3.27
CA SER A 322 -15.56 24.21 -2.69
C SER A 322 -15.15 23.83 -1.26
N SER A 323 -15.78 22.80 -0.70
CA SER A 323 -15.53 22.24 0.62
C SER A 323 -15.18 20.75 0.51
N ASN A 324 -13.93 20.39 0.80
CA ASN A 324 -13.38 19.05 0.67
C ASN A 324 -12.65 18.61 1.95
N TYR A 325 -12.21 17.36 2.00
CA TYR A 325 -11.65 16.75 3.21
C TYR A 325 -10.20 17.18 3.48
N GLY A 326 -9.83 17.16 4.75
CA GLY A 326 -8.47 17.48 5.22
C GLY A 326 -7.65 16.22 5.49
N ILE A 327 -6.46 16.15 4.90
CA ILE A 327 -5.41 15.23 5.30
C ILE A 327 -4.12 16.02 5.47
N CYS A 328 -3.29 15.60 6.42
CA CYS A 328 -2.06 16.26 6.82
C CYS A 328 -0.93 15.26 6.81
N VAL A 329 0.29 15.71 6.56
CA VAL A 329 1.50 14.88 6.45
C VAL A 329 2.62 15.42 7.34
N TYR A 330 3.46 14.51 7.82
CA TYR A 330 4.71 14.80 8.52
C TYR A 330 5.76 13.70 8.28
N PRO A 331 7.06 14.05 8.18
CA PRO A 331 7.56 15.38 7.86
C PRO A 331 7.08 15.87 6.47
#